data_AF-A0A2E3IE41-F1
#
_entry.id   AF-A0A2E3IE41-F1
#
_cell.length_a   1.000
_cell.length_b   1.000
_cell.length_c   1.000
_cell.angle_alpha   90.00
_cell.angle_beta   90.00
_cell.angle_gamma   90.00
#
_symmetry.space_group_name_H-M   'P 1'
#
loop_
_entity.id
_entity.type
_entity.pdbx_description
1 polymer ?
#
loop_
_entity_poly.entity_id
_entity_poly.type
_entity_poly.pdbx_seq_one_letter_code
_entity_poly.pdbx_strand_id
1 'polypeptide(L)'
;MNLFTLRRVLLPCLSLLIPGQLLSKPSILPPEVVVVLYNTEEGDSKRLALHYAKARSIPEDNLVGLPIPLGDEISREQFNQKIRTPLCGIFDDRNWWVREIGSTSQKQPITLKRRVLVTMRGVPFKIARTLDTIPEGQANKRPFTPNPKGNEASVDSELSLLGVEGYEIAGQIPNPYFKKDQSLLNLANPGILLVSRIDGPSLKTCMRMVDDAIAVEKSGLWGKAYLDLSKKGKGYEQGDQWLEEIALMNKTAG
;
A
#
# COMPACT_ATOMS: atom_id res chain seq x y z
N MET A 1 -20.35 -68.43 -44.17
CA MET A 1 -21.59 -67.78 -43.70
C MET A 1 -21.35 -67.25 -42.29
N ASN A 2 -21.01 -65.96 -42.19
CA ASN A 2 -21.33 -65.03 -41.08
C ASN A 2 -20.44 -63.79 -41.22
N LEU A 3 -21.06 -62.74 -41.74
CA LEU A 3 -20.64 -61.34 -41.67
C LEU A 3 -20.49 -60.94 -40.20
N PHE A 4 -19.40 -60.25 -39.84
CA PHE A 4 -19.46 -59.28 -38.75
C PHE A 4 -18.70 -58.00 -39.12
N THR A 5 -19.45 -56.92 -38.97
CA THR A 5 -19.29 -55.57 -39.49
C THR A 5 -18.26 -54.78 -38.67
N LEU A 6 -17.32 -54.13 -39.35
CA LEU A 6 -16.39 -53.18 -38.74
C LEU A 6 -17.15 -51.87 -38.41
N ARG A 7 -17.65 -51.73 -37.18
CA ARG A 7 -18.31 -50.49 -36.73
C ARG A 7 -17.28 -49.54 -36.14
N ARG A 8 -16.92 -48.51 -36.89
CA ARG A 8 -16.14 -47.35 -36.45
C ARG A 8 -16.82 -46.74 -35.21
N VAL A 9 -16.12 -46.72 -34.07
CA VAL A 9 -16.49 -45.90 -32.93
C VAL A 9 -15.49 -44.75 -32.88
N LEU A 10 -15.87 -43.62 -33.50
CA LEU A 10 -15.24 -42.33 -33.25
C LEU A 10 -15.76 -41.85 -31.89
N LEU A 11 -14.94 -41.92 -30.85
CA LEU A 11 -15.15 -41.15 -29.62
C LEU A 11 -14.87 -39.67 -29.95
N PRO A 12 -15.82 -38.74 -29.77
CA PRO A 12 -15.46 -37.34 -29.70
C PRO A 12 -14.92 -37.09 -28.29
N CYS A 13 -13.60 -36.94 -28.15
CA CYS A 13 -13.01 -36.29 -26.99
C CYS A 13 -13.46 -34.83 -26.99
N LEU A 14 -14.55 -34.55 -26.29
CA LEU A 14 -14.97 -33.20 -25.95
C LEU A 14 -14.02 -32.68 -24.86
N SER A 15 -12.86 -32.16 -25.26
CA SER A 15 -12.01 -31.37 -24.38
C SER A 15 -12.77 -30.10 -24.02
N LEU A 16 -13.39 -30.10 -22.84
CA LEU A 16 -13.84 -28.90 -22.15
C LEU A 16 -12.62 -27.96 -22.01
N LEU A 17 -12.47 -27.02 -22.95
CA LEU A 17 -11.73 -25.79 -22.71
C LEU A 17 -12.49 -25.03 -21.63
N ILE A 18 -12.20 -25.36 -20.37
CA ILE A 18 -12.44 -24.43 -19.27
C ILE A 18 -11.40 -23.33 -19.51
N PRO A 19 -11.78 -22.10 -19.90
CA PRO A 19 -10.83 -21.00 -19.90
C PRO A 19 -10.24 -20.95 -18.50
N GLY A 20 -8.94 -21.21 -18.41
CA GLY A 20 -8.23 -21.17 -17.15
C GLY A 20 -8.44 -19.79 -16.56
N GLN A 21 -9.37 -19.67 -15.63
CA GLN A 21 -9.39 -18.54 -14.73
C GLN A 21 -8.02 -18.58 -14.09
N LEU A 22 -7.17 -17.59 -14.41
CA LEU A 22 -6.00 -17.30 -13.60
C LEU A 22 -6.56 -16.94 -12.22
N LEU A 23 -6.82 -17.96 -11.40
CA LEU A 23 -6.92 -17.82 -9.98
C LEU A 23 -5.51 -17.47 -9.54
N SER A 24 -5.20 -16.17 -9.64
CA SER A 24 -4.17 -15.55 -8.82
C SER A 24 -4.49 -15.98 -7.40
N LYS A 25 -3.80 -17.01 -6.90
CA LYS A 25 -3.85 -17.33 -5.48
C LYS A 25 -3.29 -16.10 -4.79
N PRO A 26 -4.09 -15.35 -4.02
CA PRO A 26 -3.56 -14.18 -3.33
C PRO A 26 -2.40 -14.67 -2.48
N SER A 27 -1.21 -14.13 -2.73
CA SER A 27 -0.05 -14.38 -1.88
C SER A 27 -0.35 -13.71 -0.55
N ILE A 28 -0.75 -14.49 0.44
CA ILE A 28 -0.95 -14.01 1.81
C ILE A 28 0.40 -13.52 2.30
N LEU A 29 0.46 -12.25 2.71
CA LEU A 29 1.65 -11.69 3.31
C LEU A 29 1.84 -12.31 4.70
N PRO A 30 2.98 -12.93 4.99
CA PRO A 30 3.25 -13.47 6.31
C PRO A 30 3.27 -12.36 7.37
N PRO A 31 2.68 -12.55 8.57
CA PRO A 31 2.58 -11.48 9.57
C PRO A 31 3.93 -10.89 9.98
N GLU A 32 5.01 -11.69 9.93
CA GLU A 32 6.36 -11.27 10.25
C GLU A 32 6.93 -10.21 9.31
N VAL A 33 6.39 -10.02 8.09
CA VAL A 33 6.89 -8.98 7.17
C VAL A 33 6.23 -7.62 7.40
N VAL A 34 5.24 -7.55 8.30
CA VAL A 34 4.41 -6.38 8.57
C VAL A 34 4.86 -5.70 9.86
N VAL A 35 5.20 -4.41 9.79
CA VAL A 35 5.47 -3.55 10.95
C VAL A 35 4.27 -2.65 11.18
N VAL A 36 3.93 -2.41 12.44
CA VAL A 36 2.84 -1.52 12.84
C VAL A 36 3.42 -0.34 13.58
N LEU A 37 3.24 0.86 13.04
CA LEU A 37 3.63 2.11 13.69
C LEU A 37 2.43 2.76 14.35
N TYR A 38 2.54 3.05 15.65
CA TYR A 38 1.52 3.74 16.40
C TYR A 38 2.10 4.91 17.19
N ASN A 39 1.32 5.99 17.31
CA ASN A 39 1.63 7.12 18.17
C ASN A 39 1.40 6.77 19.65
N THR A 40 2.41 6.93 20.51
CA THR A 40 2.29 6.70 21.97
C THR A 40 1.60 7.83 22.71
N GLU A 41 1.56 9.03 22.15
CA GLU A 41 0.87 10.20 22.72
C GLU A 41 -0.65 10.11 22.56
N GLU A 42 -1.13 9.15 21.76
CA GLU A 42 -2.56 8.91 21.54
C GLU A 42 -2.97 7.51 22.03
N GLY A 43 -3.78 7.44 23.08
CA GLY A 43 -4.19 6.16 23.66
C GLY A 43 -4.95 5.24 22.69
N ASP A 44 -5.78 5.81 21.82
CA ASP A 44 -6.56 5.06 20.82
C ASP A 44 -5.69 4.44 19.72
N SER A 45 -4.60 5.13 19.34
CA SER A 45 -3.60 4.64 18.40
C SER A 45 -2.98 3.32 18.88
N LYS A 46 -2.53 3.27 20.15
CA LYS A 46 -1.98 2.06 20.77
C LYS A 46 -3.01 0.93 20.85
N ARG A 47 -4.26 1.24 21.22
CA ARG A 47 -5.34 0.25 21.30
C ARG A 47 -5.63 -0.37 19.94
N LEU A 48 -5.66 0.45 18.89
CA LEU A 48 -5.84 -0.02 17.51
C LEU A 48 -4.68 -0.89 17.05
N ALA A 49 -3.43 -0.49 17.34
CA ALA A 49 -2.24 -1.27 17.00
C ALA A 49 -2.27 -2.68 17.57
N LEU A 50 -2.58 -2.79 18.86
CA LEU A 50 -2.67 -4.07 19.57
C LEU A 50 -3.81 -4.94 19.03
N HIS A 51 -4.96 -4.33 18.73
CA HIS A 51 -6.09 -5.04 18.12
C HIS A 51 -5.73 -5.59 16.74
N TYR A 52 -5.19 -4.75 15.87
CA TYR A 52 -4.78 -5.16 14.52
C TYR A 52 -3.71 -6.26 14.55
N ALA A 53 -2.69 -6.11 15.40
CA ALA A 53 -1.63 -7.09 15.54
C ALA A 53 -2.16 -8.44 16.02
N LYS A 54 -3.02 -8.45 17.04
CA LYS A 54 -3.67 -9.68 17.51
C LYS A 54 -4.52 -10.33 16.42
N ALA A 55 -5.31 -9.53 15.71
CA ALA A 55 -6.25 -10.02 14.70
C ALA A 55 -5.55 -10.62 13.47
N ARG A 56 -4.32 -10.16 13.16
CA ARG A 56 -3.49 -10.64 12.04
C ARG A 56 -2.31 -11.51 12.47
N SER A 57 -2.21 -11.87 13.75
CA SER A 57 -1.08 -12.61 14.33
C SER A 57 0.29 -11.97 14.05
N ILE A 58 0.35 -10.63 14.04
CA ILE A 58 1.61 -9.88 13.85
C ILE A 58 2.45 -10.02 15.13
N PRO A 59 3.75 -10.38 15.04
CA PRO A 59 4.61 -10.51 16.20
C PRO A 59 4.68 -9.22 17.03
N GLU A 60 4.79 -9.34 18.35
CA GLU A 60 4.91 -8.16 19.24
C GLU A 60 6.15 -7.33 18.94
N ASP A 61 7.25 -7.96 18.52
CA ASP A 61 8.46 -7.27 18.08
C ASP A 61 8.19 -6.34 16.87
N ASN A 62 7.18 -6.62 16.06
CA ASN A 62 6.82 -5.80 14.91
C ASN A 62 5.94 -4.58 15.27
N LEU A 63 5.53 -4.43 16.54
CA LEU A 63 4.83 -3.24 17.03
C LEU A 63 5.85 -2.17 17.42
N VAL A 64 5.75 -1.00 16.80
CA VAL A 64 6.64 0.15 17.05
C VAL A 64 5.80 1.32 17.55
N GLY A 65 6.02 1.70 18.80
CA GLY A 65 5.42 2.89 19.39
C GLY A 65 6.43 4.04 19.42
N LEU A 66 6.07 5.19 18.85
CA LEU A 66 6.89 6.40 18.90
C LEU A 66 6.10 7.57 19.50
N PRO A 67 6.74 8.47 20.27
CA PRO A 67 6.12 9.69 20.76
C PRO A 67 6.03 10.73 19.64
N ILE A 68 4.90 10.74 18.95
CA ILE A 68 4.65 11.57 17.77
C ILE A 68 3.71 12.73 18.16
N PRO A 69 3.98 13.97 17.73
CA PRO A 69 3.06 15.08 17.95
C PRO A 69 1.63 14.75 17.51
N LEU A 70 0.65 15.18 18.30
CA LEU A 70 -0.77 15.03 17.96
C LEU A 70 -1.15 15.93 16.78
N GLY A 71 -2.11 15.47 15.99
CA GLY A 71 -2.65 16.19 14.84
C GLY A 71 -2.30 15.54 13.50
N ASP A 72 -2.92 16.09 12.47
CA ASP A 72 -2.88 15.52 11.11
C ASP A 72 -1.62 15.94 10.33
N GLU A 73 -1.04 17.07 10.73
CA GLU A 73 0.09 17.73 10.08
C GLU A 73 1.29 17.84 11.04
N ILE A 74 2.49 17.55 10.53
CA ILE A 74 3.75 17.61 11.28
C ILE A 74 4.81 18.40 10.50
N SER A 75 5.71 19.11 11.18
CA SER A 75 6.82 19.78 10.47
C SER A 75 7.81 18.76 9.88
N ARG A 76 8.58 19.16 8.86
CA ARG A 76 9.61 18.30 8.26
C ARG A 76 10.68 17.89 9.28
N GLU A 77 11.08 18.82 10.13
CA GLU A 77 12.05 18.61 11.21
C GLU A 77 11.51 17.64 12.24
N GLN A 78 10.25 17.82 12.66
CA GLN A 78 9.58 16.93 13.59
C GLN A 78 9.40 15.53 13.01
N PHE A 79 9.01 15.40 11.73
CA PHE A 79 8.95 14.09 11.05
C PHE A 79 10.31 13.40 11.10
N ASN A 80 11.39 14.11 10.77
CA ASN A 80 12.73 13.54 10.79
C ASN A 80 13.13 13.09 12.20
N GLN A 81 12.96 13.95 13.20
CA GLN A 81 13.41 13.70 14.58
C GLN A 81 12.54 12.71 15.35
N LYS A 82 11.22 12.73 15.15
CA LYS A 82 10.25 11.95 15.95
C LYS A 82 9.78 10.67 15.27
N ILE A 83 9.89 10.58 13.94
CA ILE A 83 9.45 9.41 13.18
C ILE A 83 10.64 8.77 12.44
N ARG A 84 11.22 9.47 11.47
CA ARG A 84 12.19 8.87 10.55
C ARG A 84 13.43 8.33 11.25
N THR A 85 14.15 9.19 11.98
CA THR A 85 15.39 8.81 12.68
C THR A 85 15.19 7.66 13.68
N PRO A 86 14.23 7.73 14.63
CA PRO A 86 14.03 6.62 15.56
C PRO A 86 13.53 5.35 14.87
N LEU A 87 12.66 5.45 13.86
CA LEU A 87 12.19 4.26 13.14
C LEU A 87 13.31 3.61 12.32
N CYS A 88 14.18 4.39 11.67
CA CYS A 88 15.38 3.87 11.03
C CYS A 88 16.30 3.15 12.03
N GLY A 89 16.53 3.75 13.21
CA GLY A 89 17.31 3.14 14.27
C GLY A 89 16.75 1.78 14.69
N ILE A 90 15.43 1.67 14.87
CA ILE A 90 14.77 0.39 15.20
C ILE A 90 14.98 -0.66 14.09
N PHE A 91 14.87 -0.27 12.82
CA PHE A 91 15.11 -1.20 11.72
C PHE A 91 16.58 -1.66 11.65
N ASP A 92 17.53 -0.76 11.95
CA ASP A 92 18.96 -1.09 12.07
C ASP A 92 19.18 -2.05 13.26
N ASP A 93 18.72 -1.68 14.46
CA ASP A 93 18.91 -2.44 15.70
C ASP A 93 18.33 -3.86 15.64
N ARG A 94 17.17 -4.01 14.99
CA ARG A 94 16.49 -5.31 14.83
C ARG A 94 16.93 -6.09 13.59
N ASN A 95 17.92 -5.58 12.85
CA ASN A 95 18.43 -6.20 11.63
C ASN A 95 17.30 -6.49 10.61
N TRP A 96 16.33 -5.59 10.50
CA TRP A 96 15.18 -5.73 9.61
C TRP A 96 15.49 -5.38 8.16
N TRP A 97 16.63 -4.71 7.92
CA TRP A 97 17.20 -4.49 6.60
C TRP A 97 18.73 -4.57 6.66
N VAL A 98 19.35 -4.52 5.49
CA VAL A 98 20.76 -4.16 5.30
C VAL A 98 20.79 -3.07 4.25
N ARG A 99 21.54 -2.00 4.50
CA ARG A 99 21.62 -0.83 3.62
C ARG A 99 23.03 -0.66 3.10
N GLU A 100 23.15 -0.36 1.81
CA GLU A 100 24.43 -0.09 1.15
C GLU A 100 24.36 1.20 0.35
N ILE A 101 25.53 1.80 0.11
CA ILE A 101 25.68 2.94 -0.79
C ILE A 101 25.76 2.38 -2.21
N GLY A 102 24.73 2.64 -3.02
CA GLY A 102 24.69 2.24 -4.42
C GLY A 102 25.61 3.10 -5.30
N SER A 103 25.69 2.75 -6.58
CA SER A 103 26.47 3.48 -7.59
C SER A 103 26.04 4.95 -7.76
N THR A 104 24.80 5.28 -7.37
CA THR A 104 24.24 6.64 -7.38
C THR A 104 24.60 7.48 -6.16
N SER A 105 25.51 7.00 -5.29
CA SER A 105 25.82 7.59 -3.97
C SER A 105 24.64 7.70 -3.02
N GLN A 106 23.50 7.06 -3.33
CA GLN A 106 22.36 6.94 -2.43
C GLN A 106 22.50 5.69 -1.58
N LYS A 107 22.29 5.84 -0.27
CA LYS A 107 22.21 4.70 0.64
C LYS A 107 20.79 4.17 0.64
N GLN A 108 20.61 2.88 0.39
CA GLN A 108 19.28 2.26 0.29
C GLN A 108 19.29 0.80 0.78
N PRO A 109 18.13 0.22 1.11
CA PRO A 109 18.04 -1.19 1.48
C PRO A 109 18.38 -2.10 0.29
N ILE A 110 19.37 -2.97 0.47
CA ILE A 110 19.64 -4.10 -0.43
C ILE A 110 18.91 -5.38 0.02
N THR A 111 18.58 -5.45 1.31
CA THR A 111 17.72 -6.49 1.85
C THR A 111 16.66 -5.84 2.74
N LEU A 112 15.46 -6.42 2.74
CA LEU A 112 14.33 -5.90 3.51
C LEU A 112 13.47 -7.07 4.02
N LYS A 113 13.62 -7.40 5.30
CA LYS A 113 12.87 -8.47 5.99
C LYS A 113 11.46 -8.01 6.34
N ARG A 114 11.30 -6.72 6.67
CA ARG A 114 10.01 -6.06 6.92
C ARG A 114 9.64 -5.23 5.70
N ARG A 115 8.68 -5.68 4.91
CA ARG A 115 8.34 -5.08 3.61
C ARG A 115 7.13 -4.18 3.67
N VAL A 116 6.29 -4.33 4.69
CA VAL A 116 5.06 -3.57 4.86
C VAL A 116 5.12 -2.79 6.16
N LEU A 117 4.73 -1.52 6.10
CA LEU A 117 4.57 -0.67 7.27
C LEU A 117 3.13 -0.17 7.31
N VAL A 118 2.43 -0.44 8.40
CA VAL A 118 1.05 -0.01 8.62
C VAL A 118 1.04 1.07 9.69
N THR A 119 0.62 2.28 9.34
CA THR A 119 0.43 3.37 10.30
C THR A 119 -0.96 3.29 10.91
N MET A 120 -1.05 3.50 12.23
CA MET A 120 -2.31 3.55 12.95
C MET A 120 -2.84 4.98 13.01
N ARG A 121 -4.17 5.11 13.18
CA ARG A 121 -4.82 6.37 13.57
C ARG A 121 -4.02 7.08 14.64
N GLY A 122 -3.79 8.38 14.45
CA GLY A 122 -3.01 9.21 15.37
C GLY A 122 -1.55 9.44 14.96
N VAL A 123 -1.08 8.72 13.94
CA VAL A 123 0.14 9.11 13.21
C VAL A 123 -0.26 10.21 12.21
N PRO A 124 0.44 11.36 12.13
CA PRO A 124 0.16 12.39 11.13
C PRO A 124 0.19 11.83 9.70
N PHE A 125 -0.60 12.39 8.79
CA PHE A 125 -0.61 11.98 7.38
C PHE A 125 0.02 13.01 6.45
N LYS A 126 0.26 14.22 6.92
CA LYS A 126 0.81 15.32 6.12
C LYS A 126 2.05 15.92 6.75
N ILE A 127 3.07 16.16 5.95
CA ILE A 127 4.20 17.01 6.32
C ILE A 127 3.90 18.44 5.87
N ALA A 128 4.02 19.37 6.80
CA ALA A 128 3.77 20.80 6.60
C ALA A 128 4.71 21.37 5.54
N ARG A 129 4.20 22.37 4.83
CA ARG A 129 4.96 23.13 3.84
C ARG A 129 5.83 24.18 4.53
N THR A 130 7.14 24.15 4.31
CA THR A 130 8.07 25.20 4.78
C THR A 130 8.25 26.25 3.69
N LEU A 131 7.75 27.47 3.90
CA LEU A 131 7.75 28.54 2.90
C LEU A 131 9.15 28.89 2.38
N ASP A 132 10.17 28.88 3.24
CA ASP A 132 11.56 29.21 2.87
C ASP A 132 12.19 28.20 1.91
N THR A 133 11.60 27.01 1.77
CA THR A 133 12.07 25.99 0.81
C THR A 133 11.51 26.18 -0.60
N ILE A 134 10.66 27.19 -0.80
CA ILE A 134 9.92 27.42 -2.03
C ILE A 134 10.41 28.72 -2.68
N PRO A 135 10.89 28.68 -3.94
CA PRO A 135 11.24 29.89 -4.67
C PRO A 135 10.04 30.81 -4.89
N GLU A 136 10.31 32.12 -4.94
CA GLU A 136 9.32 33.13 -5.26
C GLU A 136 8.59 32.79 -6.59
N GLY A 137 7.26 32.85 -6.58
CA GLY A 137 6.41 32.46 -7.72
C GLY A 137 6.07 30.96 -7.81
N GLN A 138 6.53 30.12 -6.88
CA GLN A 138 6.12 28.70 -6.82
C GLN A 138 5.12 28.37 -5.69
N ALA A 139 4.84 29.29 -4.78
CA ALA A 139 3.96 29.05 -3.61
C ALA A 139 2.57 28.47 -3.98
N ASN A 140 2.02 28.91 -5.12
CA ASN A 140 0.70 28.47 -5.62
C ASN A 140 0.77 27.37 -6.69
N LYS A 141 1.98 26.88 -7.03
CA LYS A 141 2.11 25.81 -8.04
C LYS A 141 1.64 24.47 -7.49
N ARG A 142 1.06 23.65 -8.38
CA ARG A 142 0.60 22.30 -8.06
C ARG A 142 1.75 21.29 -8.18
N PRO A 143 1.69 20.13 -7.50
CA PRO A 143 2.72 19.10 -7.57
C PRO A 143 3.05 18.53 -8.97
N PHE A 144 2.21 18.80 -9.97
CA PHE A 144 2.38 18.34 -11.36
C PHE A 144 2.90 19.41 -12.32
N THR A 145 3.20 20.63 -11.84
CA THR A 145 3.86 21.64 -12.68
C THR A 145 5.34 21.28 -12.90
N PRO A 146 5.97 21.71 -14.01
CA PRO A 146 7.40 21.49 -14.22
C PRO A 146 8.25 22.01 -13.06
N ASN A 147 9.17 21.18 -12.56
CA ASN A 147 10.11 21.48 -11.48
C ASN A 147 9.47 22.04 -10.21
N PRO A 148 8.51 21.32 -9.58
CA PRO A 148 7.91 21.77 -8.34
C PRO A 148 8.98 21.76 -7.22
N LYS A 149 9.03 22.85 -6.44
CA LYS A 149 9.89 22.97 -5.25
C LYS A 149 9.04 23.05 -3.98
N GLY A 150 9.65 22.67 -2.86
CA GLY A 150 8.99 22.54 -1.57
C GLY A 150 9.37 21.24 -0.88
N ASN A 151 9.00 21.14 0.40
CA ASN A 151 9.29 19.99 1.24
C ASN A 151 8.02 19.38 1.86
N GLU A 152 6.83 19.85 1.50
CA GLU A 152 5.60 19.18 1.90
C GLU A 152 5.48 17.81 1.24
N ALA A 153 4.95 16.85 1.97
CA ALA A 153 4.76 15.50 1.47
C ALA A 153 3.65 14.79 2.23
N SER A 154 3.18 13.67 1.68
CA SER A 154 2.48 12.67 2.49
C SER A 154 3.49 11.99 3.41
N VAL A 155 3.13 11.83 4.69
CA VAL A 155 3.93 11.05 5.65
C VAL A 155 4.12 9.61 5.15
N ASP A 156 3.09 9.03 4.52
CA ASP A 156 3.14 7.64 4.06
C ASP A 156 4.10 7.46 2.86
N SER A 157 4.21 8.47 1.99
CA SER A 157 5.19 8.47 0.89
C SER A 157 6.63 8.57 1.42
N GLU A 158 6.86 9.40 2.43
CA GLU A 158 8.19 9.54 3.06
C GLU A 158 8.59 8.30 3.85
N LEU A 159 7.64 7.68 4.54
CA LEU A 159 7.82 6.38 5.18
C LEU A 159 8.08 5.26 4.16
N SER A 160 7.58 5.38 2.93
CA SER A 160 7.92 4.41 1.87
C SER A 160 9.42 4.47 1.55
N LEU A 161 10.03 5.65 1.66
CA LEU A 161 11.46 5.90 1.45
C LEU A 161 12.29 5.84 2.74
N LEU A 162 11.76 5.28 3.83
CA LEU A 162 12.40 5.29 5.16
C LEU A 162 13.89 4.89 5.11
N GLY A 163 14.20 3.80 4.41
CA GLY A 163 15.56 3.27 4.30
C GLY A 163 16.45 3.94 3.24
N VAL A 164 15.90 4.86 2.45
CA VAL A 164 16.60 5.57 1.36
C VAL A 164 17.11 6.91 1.87
N GLU A 165 18.40 7.21 1.64
CA GLU A 165 19.03 8.48 1.99
C GLU A 165 19.59 9.17 0.74
N GLY A 166 19.63 10.51 0.76
CA GLY A 166 20.15 11.30 -0.36
C GLY A 166 19.23 11.41 -1.57
N TYR A 167 17.91 11.23 -1.40
CA TYR A 167 16.93 11.50 -2.45
C TYR A 167 16.54 12.98 -2.48
N GLU A 168 16.13 13.45 -3.66
CA GLU A 168 15.58 14.81 -3.83
C GLU A 168 14.22 14.88 -3.10
N ILE A 169 14.11 15.80 -2.13
CA ILE A 169 12.87 16.02 -1.37
C ILE A 169 11.78 16.62 -2.26
N ALA A 170 12.16 17.50 -3.19
CA ALA A 170 11.23 18.18 -4.05
C ALA A 170 10.82 17.31 -5.25
N GLY A 171 9.51 17.20 -5.48
CA GLY A 171 8.95 16.56 -6.66
C GLY A 171 8.63 15.08 -6.46
N GLN A 172 8.66 14.34 -7.57
CA GLN A 172 8.11 12.98 -7.62
C GLN A 172 9.23 11.97 -7.83
N ILE A 173 9.15 10.86 -7.10
CA ILE A 173 10.06 9.72 -7.26
C ILE A 173 9.26 8.59 -7.93
N PRO A 174 9.77 7.99 -9.03
CA PRO A 174 9.11 6.86 -9.67
C PRO A 174 8.92 5.68 -8.71
N ASN A 175 7.69 5.16 -8.64
CA ASN A 175 7.40 3.98 -7.84
C ASN A 175 7.93 2.71 -8.57
N PRO A 176 8.91 1.98 -8.00
CA PRO A 176 9.47 0.78 -8.61
C PRO A 176 8.46 -0.38 -8.75
N TYR A 177 7.36 -0.34 -8.00
CA TYR A 177 6.29 -1.34 -8.05
C TYR A 177 5.24 -1.05 -9.11
N PHE A 178 5.27 0.14 -9.73
CA PHE A 178 4.29 0.50 -10.75
C PHE A 178 4.37 -0.46 -11.95
N LYS A 179 3.21 -1.02 -12.33
CA LYS A 179 3.06 -2.01 -13.41
C LYS A 179 3.89 -3.30 -13.24
N LYS A 180 4.22 -3.68 -11.99
CA LYS A 180 4.79 -4.98 -11.69
C LYS A 180 3.67 -5.98 -11.39
N ASP A 181 3.80 -7.19 -11.89
CA ASP A 181 2.90 -8.34 -11.70
C ASP A 181 3.45 -9.38 -10.71
N GLN A 182 4.62 -9.11 -10.12
CA GLN A 182 5.30 -9.99 -9.18
C GLN A 182 4.81 -9.77 -7.75
N SER A 183 4.75 -10.85 -6.98
CA SER A 183 4.48 -10.78 -5.53
C SER A 183 5.55 -9.96 -4.81
N LEU A 184 5.12 -9.14 -3.84
CA LEU A 184 6.01 -8.31 -3.01
C LEU A 184 7.12 -9.13 -2.34
N LEU A 185 6.85 -10.38 -1.98
CA LEU A 185 7.80 -11.27 -1.31
C LEU A 185 8.91 -11.75 -2.25
N ASN A 186 8.62 -11.81 -3.56
CA ASN A 186 9.54 -12.32 -4.58
C ASN A 186 10.40 -11.22 -5.21
N LEU A 187 10.15 -9.95 -4.87
CA LEU A 187 10.98 -8.84 -5.35
C LEU A 187 12.37 -8.94 -4.73
N ALA A 188 13.38 -9.11 -5.58
CA ALA A 188 14.78 -9.25 -5.16
C ALA A 188 15.28 -8.00 -4.42
N ASN A 189 14.95 -6.81 -4.94
CA ASN A 189 15.41 -5.53 -4.41
C ASN A 189 14.22 -4.62 -4.05
N PRO A 190 13.55 -4.84 -2.92
CA PRO A 190 12.52 -3.92 -2.44
C PRO A 190 13.19 -2.65 -1.92
N GLY A 191 13.52 -1.72 -2.81
CA GLY A 191 14.19 -0.46 -2.45
C GLY A 191 13.34 0.48 -1.58
N ILE A 192 12.05 0.20 -1.43
CA ILE A 192 11.08 0.99 -0.66
C ILE A 192 10.15 0.08 0.16
N LEU A 193 9.54 0.62 1.21
CA LEU A 193 8.48 -0.05 1.98
C LEU A 193 7.12 0.11 1.27
N LEU A 194 6.26 -0.90 1.37
CA LEU A 194 4.84 -0.74 1.08
C LEU A 194 4.15 -0.18 2.31
N VAL A 195 3.79 1.10 2.27
CA VAL A 195 3.12 1.77 3.39
C VAL A 195 1.60 1.73 3.21
N SER A 196 0.90 1.35 4.26
CA SER A 196 -0.55 1.45 4.36
C SER A 196 -0.95 2.08 5.69
N ARG A 197 -2.23 2.40 5.82
CA ARG A 197 -2.75 3.15 6.96
C ARG A 197 -4.11 2.61 7.38
N ILE A 198 -4.32 2.47 8.68
CA ILE A 198 -5.63 2.21 9.29
C ILE A 198 -6.03 3.44 10.07
N ASP A 199 -6.84 4.29 9.45
CA ASP A 199 -7.23 5.59 10.00
C ASP A 199 -8.66 5.93 9.61
N GLY A 200 -9.30 6.78 10.40
CA GLY A 200 -10.71 7.10 10.26
C GLY A 200 -11.22 8.06 11.34
N PRO A 201 -12.48 8.51 11.22
CA PRO A 201 -13.04 9.55 12.08
C PRO A 201 -13.14 9.16 13.55
N SER A 202 -13.10 7.85 13.87
CA SER A 202 -13.14 7.36 15.25
C SER A 202 -12.42 6.01 15.38
N LEU A 203 -11.96 5.68 16.59
CA LEU A 203 -11.41 4.37 16.90
C LEU A 203 -12.39 3.24 16.52
N LYS A 204 -13.69 3.41 16.79
CA LYS A 204 -14.71 2.42 16.47
C LYS A 204 -14.74 2.11 14.96
N THR A 205 -14.59 3.14 14.12
CA THR A 205 -14.53 2.96 12.66
C THR A 205 -13.27 2.17 12.27
N CYS A 206 -12.11 2.52 12.83
CA CYS A 206 -10.85 1.81 12.55
C CYS A 206 -10.90 0.34 13.00
N MET A 207 -11.47 0.05 14.17
CA MET A 207 -11.65 -1.34 14.65
C MET A 207 -12.52 -2.14 13.68
N ARG A 208 -13.62 -1.54 13.20
CA ARG A 208 -14.47 -2.16 12.19
C ARG A 208 -13.75 -2.40 10.86
N MET A 209 -12.87 -1.50 10.41
CA MET A 209 -12.08 -1.73 9.20
C MET A 209 -11.25 -3.02 9.29
N VAL A 210 -10.74 -3.34 10.49
CA VAL A 210 -10.01 -4.59 10.74
C VAL A 210 -10.96 -5.79 10.82
N ASP A 211 -12.00 -5.69 11.64
CA ASP A 211 -12.91 -6.79 11.94
C ASP A 211 -13.74 -7.19 10.72
N ASP A 212 -14.32 -6.20 10.02
CA ASP A 212 -15.14 -6.42 8.83
C ASP A 212 -14.28 -7.05 7.71
N ALA A 213 -13.02 -6.63 7.55
CA ALA A 213 -12.10 -7.25 6.58
C ALA A 213 -11.83 -8.72 6.90
N ILE A 214 -11.55 -9.06 8.17
CA ILE A 214 -11.29 -10.45 8.59
C ILE A 214 -12.55 -11.32 8.45
N ALA A 215 -13.72 -10.76 8.73
CA ALA A 215 -14.98 -11.46 8.54
C ALA A 215 -15.20 -11.78 7.06
N VAL A 216 -15.01 -10.79 6.19
CA VAL A 216 -15.19 -10.91 4.74
C VAL A 216 -14.16 -11.85 4.11
N GLU A 217 -12.92 -11.87 4.58
CA GLU A 217 -11.88 -12.82 4.12
C GLU A 217 -12.32 -14.29 4.29
N LYS A 218 -13.20 -14.59 5.26
CA LYS A 218 -13.72 -15.94 5.51
C LYS A 218 -14.95 -16.28 4.67
N SER A 219 -15.84 -15.32 4.45
CA SER A 219 -17.12 -15.54 3.76
C SER A 219 -17.11 -15.17 2.27
N GLY A 220 -16.10 -14.44 1.82
CA GLY A 220 -16.12 -13.69 0.57
C GLY A 220 -16.89 -12.36 0.70
N LEU A 221 -16.59 -11.42 -0.20
CA LEU A 221 -17.28 -10.14 -0.31
C LEU A 221 -18.45 -10.26 -1.28
N TRP A 222 -19.67 -10.23 -0.76
CA TRP A 222 -20.91 -10.32 -1.55
C TRP A 222 -21.77 -9.09 -1.29
N GLY A 223 -22.26 -8.47 -2.36
CA GLY A 223 -23.11 -7.29 -2.22
C GLY A 223 -23.32 -6.52 -3.52
N LYS A 224 -23.95 -5.36 -3.40
CA LYS A 224 -24.14 -4.42 -4.50
C LYS A 224 -22.92 -3.51 -4.62
N ALA A 225 -22.32 -3.47 -5.80
CA ALA A 225 -21.37 -2.43 -6.16
C ALA A 225 -22.13 -1.22 -6.69
N TYR A 226 -21.83 -0.03 -6.16
CA TYR A 226 -22.36 1.24 -6.67
C TYR A 226 -21.24 1.94 -7.42
N LEU A 227 -21.51 2.30 -8.68
CA LEU A 227 -20.59 3.08 -9.51
C LEU A 227 -21.16 4.49 -9.63
N ASP A 228 -20.37 5.48 -9.22
CA ASP A 228 -20.74 6.89 -9.26
C ASP A 228 -20.12 7.55 -10.50
N LEU A 229 -20.97 7.89 -11.48
CA LEU A 229 -20.56 8.54 -12.72
C LEU A 229 -20.53 10.05 -12.52
N SER A 230 -19.47 10.70 -12.98
CA SER A 230 -19.29 12.15 -12.85
C SER A 230 -20.36 12.92 -13.60
N LYS A 231 -20.61 12.58 -14.88
CA LYS A 231 -21.54 13.27 -15.80
C LYS A 231 -21.33 14.79 -15.91
N LYS A 232 -20.12 15.29 -15.57
CA LYS A 232 -19.75 16.73 -15.58
C LYS A 232 -19.21 17.23 -16.93
N GLY A 233 -19.31 16.43 -18.00
CA GLY A 233 -18.92 16.82 -19.37
C GLY A 233 -17.59 16.23 -19.85
N LYS A 234 -17.11 16.70 -21.01
CA LYS A 234 -16.03 16.09 -21.82
C LYS A 234 -14.73 15.74 -21.05
N GLY A 235 -14.37 16.52 -20.04
CA GLY A 235 -13.16 16.26 -19.23
C GLY A 235 -13.22 15.00 -18.36
N TYR A 236 -14.42 14.44 -18.15
CA TYR A 236 -14.67 13.27 -17.30
C TYR A 236 -15.24 12.08 -18.08
N GLU A 237 -15.56 12.28 -19.36
CA GLU A 237 -16.23 11.29 -20.20
C GLU A 237 -15.46 9.98 -20.31
N GLN A 238 -14.13 10.05 -20.44
CA GLN A 238 -13.29 8.85 -20.47
C GLN A 238 -13.38 8.03 -19.17
N GLY A 239 -13.42 8.70 -18.01
CA GLY A 239 -13.57 8.03 -16.71
C GLY A 239 -14.95 7.40 -16.56
N ASP A 240 -15.99 8.10 -17.01
CA ASP A 240 -17.36 7.57 -17.01
C ASP A 240 -17.47 6.35 -17.94
N GLN A 241 -16.87 6.40 -19.14
CA GLN A 241 -16.80 5.26 -20.06
C GLN A 241 -16.12 4.03 -19.43
N TRP A 242 -15.00 4.22 -18.72
CA TRP A 242 -14.35 3.12 -18.00
C TRP A 242 -15.25 2.50 -16.92
N LEU A 243 -16.01 3.32 -16.18
CA LEU A 243 -16.95 2.82 -15.17
C LEU A 243 -18.13 2.07 -15.81
N GLU A 244 -18.63 2.54 -16.94
CA GLU A 244 -19.67 1.86 -17.72
C GLU A 244 -19.18 0.52 -18.30
N GLU A 245 -17.95 0.46 -18.81
CA GLU A 245 -17.31 -0.79 -19.25
C GLU A 245 -17.20 -1.80 -18.10
N ILE A 246 -16.76 -1.36 -16.91
CA ILE A 246 -16.73 -2.21 -15.70
C ILE A 246 -18.13 -2.75 -15.39
N ALA A 247 -19.16 -1.89 -15.44
CA ALA A 247 -20.54 -2.33 -15.22
C ALA A 247 -20.97 -3.39 -16.24
N LEU A 248 -20.61 -3.22 -17.51
CA LEU A 248 -20.94 -4.16 -18.58
C LEU A 248 -20.23 -5.51 -18.41
N MET A 249 -18.93 -5.50 -18.09
CA MET A 249 -18.14 -6.71 -17.85
C MET A 249 -18.68 -7.54 -16.68
N ASN A 250 -19.25 -6.88 -15.66
CA ASN A 250 -19.76 -7.54 -14.46
C ASN A 250 -21.25 -7.94 -14.57
N LYS A 251 -22.00 -7.48 -15.58
CA LYS A 251 -23.38 -7.92 -15.83
C LYS A 251 -23.49 -9.40 -16.24
N THR A 252 -22.45 -9.96 -16.84
CA THR A 252 -22.40 -11.37 -17.29
C THR A 252 -21.76 -12.30 -16.27
N ALA A 253 -21.15 -11.75 -15.21
CA ALA A 253 -20.44 -12.50 -14.18
C ALA A 253 -21.30 -12.86 -12.95
N GLY A 254 -22.58 -12.46 -12.95
CA GLY A 254 -23.55 -12.72 -11.88
C GLY A 254 -24.87 -13.27 -12.41
#